data_AF-A0A8T2XV34-F1
#
_entry.id   AF-A0A8T2XV34-F1
#
_cell.length_a   1.000
_cell.length_b   1.000
_cell.length_c   1.000
_cell.angle_alpha   90.00
_cell.angle_beta   90.00
_cell.angle_gamma   90.00
#
_symmetry.space_group_name_H-M   'P 1'
#
loop_
_entity.id
_entity.type
_entity.pdbx_description
1 polymer ?
#
loop_
_entity_poly.entity_id
_entity_poly.type
_entity_poly.pdbx_seq_one_letter_code
_entity_poly.pdbx_strand_id
1 'polypeptide(L)'
;MAFSCLLRSTPAAPLVEASRSDFSPSPSDRFKVSSVSFNSLKSISGTSIPTGSSSLQTCSGRSIQPIKATATEMPPTVLKSRADGKTKIGINGFGRIGRLVLRVATFRDDIDVVAVNDPFIDANYMAYMFKYDSTHGVFSGTIKVLDDSNLEINGKQIKITSKRDPAEIPWGDFWGQYVVESSGIFTTVEKAASHMKGGAKKVVISAPSADAPMFVVGVNEKTYKPNMDIVSNASCTTNCLAPLAKVVHEEFGIIEGLMTTVHATTATQKTVDGPSRKDWRGGRGAAQNIIPSSTGAAKAVGKVLPELNGKLTGMAFRVPTPNVSVVDLTCRLEKSASYEDVKAAIK
;
A
#
# COMPACT_ATOMS: atom_id res chain seq x y z
N MET A 1 -8.47 -1.85 -14.10
CA MET A 1 -8.47 -0.39 -14.36
C MET A 1 -9.78 -0.01 -15.02
N ALA A 2 -10.64 0.73 -14.32
CA ALA A 2 -11.71 1.61 -14.84
C ALA A 2 -12.73 1.86 -13.72
N PHE A 3 -12.50 2.87 -12.87
CA PHE A 3 -13.54 3.50 -12.02
C PHE A 3 -13.02 4.84 -11.46
N SER A 4 -12.39 5.66 -12.30
CA SER A 4 -11.87 6.99 -11.92
C SER A 4 -12.35 8.12 -12.86
N CYS A 5 -13.46 7.94 -13.58
CA CYS A 5 -13.90 8.90 -14.60
C CYS A 5 -15.29 9.51 -14.40
N LEU A 6 -15.75 9.67 -13.14
CA LEU A 6 -17.05 10.31 -12.86
C LEU A 6 -16.98 11.43 -11.81
N LEU A 7 -15.91 12.22 -11.80
CA LEU A 7 -15.90 13.51 -11.10
C LEU A 7 -15.03 14.52 -11.87
N ARG A 8 -15.59 15.13 -12.92
CA ARG A 8 -15.23 16.46 -13.43
C ARG A 8 -16.16 16.86 -14.58
N SER A 9 -17.11 17.72 -14.29
CA SER A 9 -17.74 18.57 -15.30
C SER A 9 -18.48 19.74 -14.63
N THR A 10 -17.83 20.90 -14.57
CA THR A 10 -18.49 22.21 -14.47
C THR A 10 -17.75 23.19 -15.37
N PRO A 11 -18.47 24.08 -16.10
CA PRO A 11 -17.92 24.79 -17.24
C PRO A 11 -17.08 26.01 -16.84
N ALA A 12 -16.16 26.38 -17.73
CA ALA A 12 -15.30 27.55 -17.62
C ALA A 12 -16.09 28.87 -17.76
N ALA A 13 -15.74 29.86 -16.93
CA ALA A 13 -16.15 31.25 -17.07
C ALA A 13 -15.04 32.08 -17.75
N PRO A 14 -15.35 33.19 -18.44
CA PRO A 14 -14.47 33.78 -19.45
C PRO A 14 -13.39 34.72 -18.89
N LEU A 15 -12.31 34.81 -19.66
CA LEU A 15 -11.16 35.69 -19.50
C LEU A 15 -11.58 37.18 -19.52
N VAL A 16 -11.08 37.94 -18.54
CA VAL A 16 -11.09 39.41 -18.55
C VAL A 16 -9.68 39.87 -18.91
N GLU A 17 -9.55 40.57 -20.04
CA GLU A 17 -8.37 41.32 -20.43
C GLU A 17 -8.15 42.49 -19.48
N ALA A 18 -6.90 42.69 -19.03
CA ALA A 18 -6.47 43.94 -18.43
C ALA A 18 -5.08 44.33 -18.96
N SER A 19 -5.00 45.60 -19.30
CA SER A 19 -3.99 46.36 -20.05
C SER A 19 -2.55 46.29 -19.52
N ARG A 20 -1.60 46.34 -20.46
CA ARG A 20 -0.18 46.66 -20.25
C ARG A 20 -0.02 48.10 -19.75
N SER A 21 0.89 48.30 -18.80
CA SER A 21 1.52 49.59 -18.53
C SER A 21 3.03 49.39 -18.36
N ASP A 22 3.77 50.30 -18.97
CA ASP A 22 5.21 50.34 -19.21
C ASP A 22 6.08 50.29 -17.96
N PHE A 23 7.24 49.63 -18.05
CA PHE A 23 8.47 50.06 -17.36
C PHE A 23 9.70 49.51 -18.09
N SER A 24 10.46 50.42 -18.70
CA SER A 24 11.77 50.17 -19.32
C SER A 24 12.89 50.10 -18.27
N PRO A 25 13.97 49.36 -18.54
CA PRO A 25 15.30 49.96 -18.39
C PRO A 25 16.27 49.65 -19.55
N SER A 26 17.20 50.58 -19.73
CA SER A 26 18.23 50.71 -20.78
C SER A 26 19.45 49.78 -20.60
N PRO A 27 20.36 49.68 -21.61
CA PRO A 27 21.21 48.50 -21.82
C PRO A 27 22.69 48.70 -21.41
N SER A 28 23.34 47.62 -20.99
CA SER A 28 24.78 47.42 -21.21
C SER A 28 25.18 45.94 -21.11
N ASP A 29 26.17 45.62 -21.95
CA ASP A 29 27.07 44.45 -21.94
C ASP A 29 26.70 43.17 -22.71
N ARG A 30 27.32 43.13 -23.91
CA ARG A 30 27.56 42.00 -24.80
C ARG A 30 28.26 40.85 -24.07
N PHE A 31 27.90 39.60 -24.36
CA PHE A 31 28.86 38.55 -24.72
C PHE A 31 28.21 37.48 -25.61
N LYS A 32 28.98 37.08 -26.64
CA LYS A 32 28.63 36.16 -27.74
C LYS A 32 28.52 34.71 -27.25
N VAL A 33 27.55 33.95 -27.79
CA VAL A 33 27.70 32.49 -27.99
C VAL A 33 27.24 32.13 -29.40
N SER A 34 28.14 31.47 -30.12
CA SER A 34 28.11 31.10 -31.53
C SER A 34 27.33 29.81 -31.80
N SER A 35 26.47 29.85 -32.82
CA SER A 35 25.87 28.68 -33.47
C SER A 35 26.85 28.03 -34.46
N VAL A 36 27.03 26.71 -34.39
CA VAL A 36 27.80 25.95 -35.38
C VAL A 36 26.82 25.15 -36.26
N SER A 37 26.77 25.50 -37.54
CA SER A 37 26.26 24.67 -38.64
C SER A 37 27.42 23.88 -39.24
N PHE A 38 27.20 22.62 -39.61
CA PHE A 38 28.13 21.87 -40.47
C PHE A 38 27.43 21.40 -41.74
N ASN A 39 28.03 21.79 -42.87
CA ASN A 39 27.63 21.45 -44.23
C ASN A 39 28.24 20.11 -44.69
N SER A 40 27.44 19.42 -45.50
CA SER A 40 27.71 18.47 -46.59
C SER A 40 29.17 18.17 -46.98
N LEU A 41 29.49 16.88 -47.10
CA LEU A 41 30.51 16.32 -48.00
C LEU A 41 30.04 14.97 -48.56
N LYS A 42 30.15 14.80 -49.88
CA LYS A 42 29.75 13.62 -50.67
C LYS A 42 30.92 12.63 -50.83
N SER A 43 30.58 11.34 -50.75
CA SER A 43 30.98 10.18 -51.59
C SER A 43 32.45 9.76 -51.73
N ILE A 44 32.73 8.46 -51.56
CA ILE A 44 33.36 7.55 -52.56
C ILE A 44 33.20 6.07 -52.11
N SER A 45 32.56 5.25 -52.98
CA SER A 45 32.59 3.77 -53.22
C SER A 45 32.64 2.76 -52.05
N GLY A 46 31.97 1.61 -52.03
CA GLY A 46 31.26 0.84 -53.07
C GLY A 46 31.53 -0.65 -52.82
N THR A 47 30.58 -1.39 -52.26
CA THR A 47 30.56 -2.87 -52.26
C THR A 47 29.12 -3.39 -52.28
N SER A 48 28.89 -4.35 -53.17
CA SER A 48 27.61 -4.96 -53.54
C SER A 48 26.97 -5.77 -52.41
N ILE A 49 25.66 -5.57 -52.19
CA ILE A 49 24.79 -6.40 -51.34
C ILE A 49 24.31 -7.61 -52.16
N PRO A 50 24.44 -8.86 -51.68
CA PRO A 50 23.75 -9.99 -52.30
C PRO A 50 22.27 -9.95 -51.90
N THR A 51 21.40 -9.96 -52.91
CA THR A 51 19.94 -10.14 -52.78
C THR A 51 19.63 -11.58 -52.34
N GLY A 52 19.66 -11.80 -51.03
CA GLY A 52 19.11 -13.00 -50.40
C GLY A 52 17.60 -12.87 -50.26
N SER A 53 16.86 -13.73 -50.95
CA SER A 53 15.41 -13.94 -50.80
C SER A 53 15.03 -14.06 -49.32
N SER A 54 14.25 -13.11 -48.81
CA SER A 54 13.61 -13.23 -47.50
C SER A 54 12.52 -14.29 -47.58
N SER A 55 12.84 -15.52 -47.20
CA SER A 55 11.81 -16.47 -46.80
C SER A 55 11.13 -15.88 -45.56
N LEU A 56 9.84 -15.58 -45.71
CA LEU A 56 8.95 -15.33 -44.60
C LEU A 56 9.00 -16.56 -43.69
N GLN A 57 9.83 -16.52 -42.65
CA GLN A 57 9.62 -17.37 -41.49
C GLN A 57 8.30 -16.93 -40.89
N THR A 58 7.25 -17.66 -41.25
CA THR A 58 5.99 -17.65 -40.53
C THR A 58 6.32 -17.92 -39.07
N CYS A 59 6.26 -16.89 -38.23
CA CYS A 59 6.22 -17.05 -36.79
C CYS A 59 5.05 -17.99 -36.51
N SER A 60 5.36 -19.24 -36.18
CA SER A 60 4.37 -20.17 -35.65
C SER A 60 3.71 -19.45 -34.47
N GLY A 61 2.42 -19.15 -34.58
CA GLY A 61 1.66 -18.65 -33.46
C GLY A 61 1.84 -19.63 -32.32
N ARG A 62 2.65 -19.26 -31.32
CA ARG A 62 2.69 -20.00 -30.07
C ARG A 62 1.28 -19.92 -29.53
N SER A 63 0.58 -21.06 -29.56
CA SER A 63 -0.63 -21.26 -28.80
C SER A 63 -0.32 -20.85 -27.38
N ILE A 64 -0.79 -19.68 -26.96
CA ILE A 64 -0.73 -19.25 -25.56
C ILE A 64 -1.52 -20.32 -24.82
N GLN A 65 -0.81 -21.19 -24.10
CA GLN A 65 -1.43 -22.09 -23.14
C GLN A 65 -2.30 -21.20 -22.22
N PRO A 66 -3.53 -21.60 -21.92
CA PRO A 66 -4.42 -20.75 -21.12
C PRO A 66 -3.72 -20.41 -19.80
N ILE A 67 -3.73 -19.11 -19.47
CA ILE A 67 -3.20 -18.59 -18.20
C ILE A 67 -3.90 -19.37 -17.08
N LYS A 68 -3.11 -20.06 -16.26
CA LYS A 68 -3.52 -20.90 -15.13
C LYS A 68 -3.60 -20.13 -13.81
N ALA A 69 -3.12 -18.89 -13.76
CA ALA A 69 -2.92 -18.15 -12.51
C ALA A 69 -4.23 -17.97 -11.76
N THR A 70 -4.32 -18.62 -10.60
CA THR A 70 -5.49 -18.61 -9.71
C THR A 70 -5.69 -17.27 -9.01
N ALA A 71 -4.70 -16.37 -9.07
CA ALA A 71 -4.81 -15.01 -8.55
C ALA A 71 -5.69 -14.08 -9.43
N THR A 72 -6.23 -14.59 -10.53
CA THR A 72 -7.13 -13.87 -11.45
C THR A 72 -8.61 -13.93 -11.04
N GLU A 73 -8.99 -14.79 -10.07
CA GLU A 73 -10.33 -14.73 -9.50
C GLU A 73 -10.50 -13.39 -8.79
N MET A 74 -11.48 -12.58 -9.22
CA MET A 74 -11.88 -11.39 -8.47
C MET A 74 -12.03 -11.79 -7.00
N PRO A 75 -11.35 -11.11 -6.04
CA PRO A 75 -11.55 -11.42 -4.64
C PRO A 75 -13.06 -11.41 -4.39
N PRO A 76 -13.60 -12.45 -3.71
CA PRO A 76 -15.04 -12.64 -3.64
C PRO A 76 -15.66 -11.32 -3.22
N THR A 77 -16.60 -10.83 -4.04
CA THR A 77 -17.45 -9.70 -3.67
C THR A 77 -17.96 -10.06 -2.29
N VAL A 78 -17.52 -9.30 -1.29
CA VAL A 78 -17.64 -9.61 0.14
C VAL A 78 -18.95 -10.35 0.35
N LEU A 79 -18.85 -11.65 0.65
CA LEU A 79 -20.04 -12.48 0.82
C LEU A 79 -20.93 -11.76 1.83
N LYS A 80 -22.13 -11.35 1.40
CA LYS A 80 -23.14 -10.79 2.30
C LYS A 80 -23.21 -11.73 3.49
N SER A 81 -22.86 -11.20 4.66
CA SER A 81 -22.87 -11.95 5.92
C SER A 81 -24.16 -12.77 6.01
N ARG A 82 -24.04 -14.07 6.29
CA ARG A 82 -25.19 -14.96 6.56
C ARG A 82 -25.89 -14.61 7.88
N ALA A 83 -25.27 -13.78 8.72
CA ALA A 83 -25.87 -13.20 9.91
C ALA A 83 -26.46 -11.83 9.56
N ASP A 84 -27.66 -11.56 10.03
CA ASP A 84 -28.52 -10.39 9.76
C ASP A 84 -27.97 -9.05 10.29
N GLY A 85 -26.65 -8.88 10.38
CA GLY A 85 -25.99 -7.73 10.98
C GLY A 85 -24.59 -7.46 10.44
N LYS A 86 -24.16 -6.19 10.55
CA LYS A 86 -22.83 -5.72 10.16
C LYS A 86 -21.75 -6.28 11.08
N THR A 87 -20.56 -6.53 10.54
CA THR A 87 -19.39 -6.93 11.33
C THR A 87 -18.94 -5.75 12.19
N LYS A 88 -19.13 -5.86 13.49
CA LYS A 88 -18.75 -4.83 14.45
C LYS A 88 -17.26 -4.91 14.78
N ILE A 89 -16.55 -3.82 14.54
CA ILE A 89 -15.09 -3.75 14.72
C ILE A 89 -14.68 -2.63 15.69
N GLY A 90 -13.67 -2.93 16.50
CA GLY A 90 -12.91 -1.95 17.29
C GLY A 90 -11.56 -1.66 16.63
N ILE A 91 -11.03 -0.46 16.84
CA ILE A 91 -9.69 -0.07 16.34
C ILE A 91 -8.82 0.31 17.53
N ASN A 92 -7.69 -0.36 17.70
CA ASN A 92 -6.65 0.03 18.65
C ASN A 92 -5.50 0.76 17.92
N GLY A 93 -5.18 1.97 18.37
CA GLY A 93 -4.22 2.87 17.74
C GLY A 93 -4.85 3.68 16.61
N PHE A 94 -5.06 4.97 16.83
CA PHE A 94 -5.70 5.89 15.87
C PHE A 94 -4.68 6.66 15.01
N GLY A 95 -3.62 5.93 14.64
CA GLY A 95 -2.56 6.40 13.76
C GLY A 95 -2.93 6.37 12.28
N ARG A 96 -1.91 6.34 11.41
CA ARG A 96 -2.09 6.32 9.96
C ARG A 96 -2.98 5.18 9.48
N ILE A 97 -2.76 3.95 9.98
CA ILE A 97 -3.55 2.79 9.56
C ILE A 97 -4.95 2.83 10.16
N GLY A 98 -5.08 3.00 11.48
CA GLY A 98 -6.40 3.04 12.15
C GLY A 98 -7.36 4.08 11.56
N ARG A 99 -6.89 5.30 11.26
CA ARG A 99 -7.73 6.32 10.61
C ARG A 99 -8.16 5.93 9.20
N LEU A 100 -7.27 5.32 8.41
CA LEU A 100 -7.61 4.89 7.05
C LEU A 100 -8.56 3.69 7.04
N VAL A 101 -8.41 2.77 8.00
CA VAL A 101 -9.37 1.68 8.24
C VAL A 101 -10.76 2.27 8.53
N LEU A 102 -10.85 3.24 9.44
CA LEU A 102 -12.11 3.92 9.72
C LEU A 102 -12.67 4.63 8.47
N ARG A 103 -11.85 5.38 7.73
CA ARG A 103 -12.29 6.04 6.47
C ARG A 103 -12.89 5.02 5.50
N VAL A 104 -12.21 3.91 5.24
CA VAL A 104 -12.72 2.86 4.35
C VAL A 104 -14.02 2.26 4.90
N ALA A 105 -14.09 1.99 6.21
CA ALA A 105 -15.28 1.45 6.85
C ALA A 105 -16.51 2.37 6.73
N THR A 106 -16.34 3.70 6.65
CA THR A 106 -17.49 4.61 6.45
C THR A 106 -18.20 4.45 5.10
N PHE A 107 -17.54 3.86 4.10
CA PHE A 107 -18.11 3.61 2.77
C PHE A 107 -18.57 2.15 2.60
N ARG A 108 -18.48 1.34 3.66
CA ARG A 108 -18.83 -0.08 3.64
C ARG A 108 -20.14 -0.31 4.37
N ASP A 109 -20.98 -1.15 3.78
CA ASP A 109 -22.27 -1.54 4.35
C ASP A 109 -22.17 -2.77 5.27
N ASP A 110 -21.10 -3.55 5.15
CA ASP A 110 -20.87 -4.79 5.89
C ASP A 110 -20.03 -4.63 7.17
N ILE A 111 -19.40 -3.46 7.37
CA ILE A 111 -18.55 -3.14 8.53
C ILE A 111 -19.18 -2.02 9.35
N ASP A 112 -19.08 -2.14 10.67
CA ASP A 112 -19.51 -1.11 11.61
C ASP A 112 -18.41 -0.86 12.65
N VAL A 113 -17.78 0.31 12.62
CA VAL A 113 -16.77 0.68 13.63
C VAL A 113 -17.50 1.18 14.87
N VAL A 114 -17.39 0.43 15.96
CA VAL A 114 -18.13 0.71 17.20
C VAL A 114 -17.29 1.41 18.25
N ALA A 115 -15.96 1.23 18.22
CA ALA A 115 -15.05 1.82 19.19
C ALA A 115 -13.65 2.08 18.63
N VAL A 116 -13.00 3.11 19.13
CA VAL A 116 -11.61 3.48 18.84
C VAL A 116 -10.87 3.75 20.15
N ASN A 117 -9.70 3.14 20.30
CA ASN A 117 -8.81 3.38 21.44
C ASN A 117 -7.51 4.06 21.00
N ASP A 118 -7.15 5.18 21.62
CA ASP A 118 -5.80 5.74 21.57
C ASP A 118 -5.48 6.54 22.85
N PRO A 119 -4.46 6.16 23.64
CA PRO A 119 -4.14 6.82 24.90
C PRO A 119 -3.47 8.19 24.74
N PHE A 120 -3.16 8.63 23.52
CA PHE A 120 -2.41 9.87 23.26
C PHE A 120 -3.25 10.95 22.57
N ILE A 121 -4.52 10.69 22.29
CA ILE A 121 -5.38 11.54 21.46
C ILE A 121 -6.78 11.58 22.08
N ASP A 122 -7.28 12.76 22.44
CA ASP A 122 -8.66 12.95 22.91
C ASP A 122 -9.67 13.00 21.74
N ALA A 123 -10.98 13.00 22.05
CA ALA A 123 -12.02 12.98 21.03
C ALA A 123 -11.96 14.18 20.06
N ASN A 124 -11.65 15.39 20.55
CA ASN A 124 -11.51 16.58 19.71
C ASN A 124 -10.34 16.43 18.74
N TYR A 125 -9.20 15.94 19.23
CA TYR A 125 -8.02 15.75 18.42
C TYR A 125 -8.19 14.58 17.44
N MET A 126 -8.89 13.51 17.83
CA MET A 126 -9.27 12.43 16.92
C MET A 126 -10.13 12.96 15.77
N ALA A 127 -11.15 13.76 16.05
CA ALA A 127 -12.00 14.37 15.04
C ALA A 127 -11.20 15.25 14.07
N TYR A 128 -10.27 16.07 14.60
CA TYR A 128 -9.36 16.88 13.78
C TYR A 128 -8.47 16.03 12.86
N MET A 129 -7.76 15.04 13.41
CA MET A 129 -6.86 14.16 12.66
C MET A 129 -7.59 13.28 11.64
N PHE A 130 -8.85 12.95 11.90
CA PHE A 130 -9.70 12.22 10.96
C PHE A 130 -10.21 13.12 9.84
N LYS A 131 -10.60 14.37 10.16
CA LYS A 131 -11.09 15.35 9.18
C LYS A 131 -10.02 15.76 8.19
N TYR A 132 -8.81 16.07 8.67
CA TYR A 132 -7.72 16.59 7.83
C TYR A 132 -6.60 15.56 7.70
N ASP A 133 -6.39 15.04 6.49
CA ASP A 133 -5.25 14.15 6.19
C ASP A 133 -4.40 14.73 5.07
N SER A 134 -3.11 14.96 5.34
CA SER A 134 -2.18 15.57 4.38
C SER A 134 -1.92 14.73 3.14
N THR A 135 -2.23 13.42 3.17
CA THR A 135 -2.03 12.51 2.04
C THR A 135 -3.34 12.25 1.31
N HIS A 136 -4.42 12.02 2.05
CA HIS A 136 -5.70 11.55 1.51
C HIS A 136 -6.79 12.63 1.50
N GLY A 137 -6.42 13.88 1.73
CA GLY A 137 -7.32 15.02 1.69
C GLY A 137 -8.31 15.07 2.86
N VAL A 138 -9.23 16.03 2.75
CA VAL A 138 -10.26 16.29 3.73
C VAL A 138 -11.34 15.21 3.66
N PHE A 139 -11.78 14.70 4.81
CA PHE A 139 -12.93 13.81 4.88
C PHE A 139 -14.21 14.56 4.53
N SER A 140 -14.97 14.04 3.56
CA SER A 140 -16.17 14.68 3.00
C SER A 140 -17.45 14.44 3.80
N GLY A 141 -17.45 13.47 4.72
CA GLY A 141 -18.61 13.17 5.57
C GLY A 141 -18.75 14.11 6.76
N THR A 142 -19.77 13.84 7.59
CA THR A 142 -19.99 14.60 8.83
C THR A 142 -19.20 14.00 9.97
N ILE A 143 -18.66 14.87 10.82
CA ILE A 143 -17.95 14.50 12.06
C ILE A 143 -18.43 15.46 13.15
N LYS A 144 -18.93 14.93 14.26
CA LYS A 144 -19.25 15.69 15.46
C LYS A 144 -18.62 15.03 16.67
N VAL A 145 -18.06 15.84 17.56
CA VAL A 145 -17.69 15.41 18.90
C VAL A 145 -18.94 15.56 19.75
N LEU A 146 -19.46 14.46 20.29
CA LEU A 146 -20.65 14.50 21.13
C LEU A 146 -20.25 14.78 22.59
N ASP A 147 -19.18 14.11 23.05
CA ASP A 147 -18.56 14.27 24.35
C ASP A 147 -17.15 13.63 24.33
N ASP A 148 -16.46 13.60 25.47
CA ASP A 148 -15.09 13.08 25.60
C ASP A 148 -14.95 11.59 25.26
N SER A 149 -16.05 10.83 25.29
CA SER A 149 -16.09 9.39 25.07
C SER A 149 -16.86 8.99 23.79
N ASN A 150 -17.35 9.95 23.01
CA ASN A 150 -18.21 9.67 21.86
C ASN A 150 -17.97 10.61 20.67
N LEU A 151 -17.72 10.03 19.50
CA LEU A 151 -17.77 10.71 18.21
C LEU A 151 -19.00 10.26 17.41
N GLU A 152 -19.55 11.16 16.60
CA GLU A 152 -20.53 10.83 15.57
C GLU A 152 -19.89 11.04 14.20
N ILE A 153 -19.89 10.01 13.35
CA ILE A 153 -19.41 10.08 11.97
C ILE A 153 -20.51 9.59 11.04
N ASN A 154 -20.94 10.43 10.09
CA ASN A 154 -22.07 10.14 9.19
C ASN A 154 -23.33 9.66 9.93
N GLY A 155 -23.62 10.26 11.10
CA GLY A 155 -24.77 9.90 11.93
C GLY A 155 -24.59 8.62 12.76
N LYS A 156 -23.43 7.97 12.72
CA LYS A 156 -23.12 6.79 13.54
C LYS A 156 -22.24 7.15 14.73
N GLN A 157 -22.63 6.71 15.92
CA GLN A 157 -21.86 6.92 17.14
C GLN A 157 -20.71 5.89 17.26
N ILE A 158 -19.53 6.37 17.65
CA ILE A 158 -18.31 5.60 17.87
C ILE A 158 -17.81 5.92 19.28
N LYS A 159 -17.58 4.88 20.09
CA LYS A 159 -17.04 5.00 21.43
C LYS A 159 -15.54 5.30 21.39
N ILE A 160 -15.09 6.22 22.23
CA ILE A 160 -13.68 6.61 22.33
C ILE A 160 -13.13 6.18 23.69
N THR A 161 -11.96 5.56 23.67
CA THR A 161 -11.21 5.20 24.88
C THR A 161 -9.75 5.60 24.78
N SER A 162 -9.08 5.72 25.93
CA SER A 162 -7.68 6.17 26.03
C SER A 162 -6.83 5.22 26.90
N LYS A 163 -7.11 3.93 26.84
CA LYS A 163 -6.42 2.92 27.65
C LYS A 163 -5.08 2.54 27.03
N ARG A 164 -4.04 2.45 27.87
CA ARG A 164 -2.69 2.01 27.46
C ARG A 164 -2.56 0.49 27.43
N ASP A 165 -3.15 -0.18 28.41
CA ASP A 165 -3.22 -1.64 28.42
C ASP A 165 -4.41 -2.11 27.57
N PRO A 166 -4.20 -2.91 26.51
CA PRO A 166 -5.28 -3.50 25.74
C PRO A 166 -6.30 -4.29 26.54
N ALA A 167 -5.90 -4.86 27.68
CA ALA A 167 -6.77 -5.64 28.56
C ALA A 167 -7.82 -4.79 29.29
N GLU A 168 -7.59 -3.48 29.45
CA GLU A 168 -8.51 -2.55 30.09
C GLU A 168 -9.56 -1.97 29.12
N ILE A 169 -9.45 -2.25 27.82
CA ILE A 169 -10.39 -1.73 26.82
C ILE A 169 -11.63 -2.61 26.80
N PRO A 170 -12.82 -2.10 27.15
CA PRO A 170 -14.02 -2.93 27.29
C PRO A 170 -14.71 -3.15 25.93
N TRP A 171 -14.05 -3.87 25.02
CA TRP A 171 -14.59 -4.21 23.69
C TRP A 171 -15.96 -4.89 23.75
N GLY A 172 -16.17 -5.75 24.75
CA GLY A 172 -17.43 -6.46 24.98
C GLY A 172 -18.62 -5.50 25.18
N ASP A 173 -18.41 -4.44 25.97
CA ASP A 173 -19.44 -3.43 26.26
C ASP A 173 -19.81 -2.62 25.01
N PHE A 174 -18.86 -2.47 24.08
CA PHE A 174 -19.04 -1.78 22.81
C PHE A 174 -19.50 -2.69 21.68
N TRP A 175 -19.70 -3.99 21.95
CA TRP A 175 -20.01 -5.00 20.94
C TRP A 175 -18.92 -5.17 19.87
N GLY A 176 -17.68 -4.78 20.19
CA GLY A 176 -16.51 -4.90 19.31
C GLY A 176 -16.04 -6.34 19.22
N GLN A 177 -16.55 -7.09 18.24
CA GLN A 177 -16.22 -8.52 18.10
C GLN A 177 -14.84 -8.74 17.49
N TYR A 178 -14.46 -7.90 16.52
CA TYR A 178 -13.16 -7.94 15.86
C TYR A 178 -12.38 -6.69 16.21
N VAL A 179 -11.11 -6.83 16.57
CA VAL A 179 -10.23 -5.70 16.85
C VAL A 179 -9.17 -5.59 15.75
N VAL A 180 -9.04 -4.41 15.18
CA VAL A 180 -7.89 -4.04 14.35
C VAL A 180 -6.80 -3.50 15.27
N GLU A 181 -5.75 -4.29 15.47
CA GLU A 181 -4.58 -3.89 16.25
C GLU A 181 -3.60 -3.14 15.33
N SER A 182 -3.62 -1.81 15.43
CA SER A 182 -2.85 -0.90 14.58
C SER A 182 -1.98 0.10 15.35
N SER A 183 -1.70 -0.18 16.62
CA SER A 183 -0.75 0.60 17.44
C SER A 183 0.71 0.38 16.99
N GLY A 184 0.99 -0.79 16.42
CA GLY A 184 2.35 -1.22 16.06
C GLY A 184 3.19 -1.72 17.24
N ILE A 185 2.59 -1.90 18.42
CA ILE A 185 3.26 -2.35 19.65
C ILE A 185 2.89 -3.80 19.99
N PHE A 186 1.62 -4.18 19.82
CA PHE A 186 1.07 -5.48 20.21
C PHE A 186 1.05 -6.45 19.02
N THR A 187 2.22 -6.73 18.44
CA THR A 187 2.33 -7.49 17.18
C THR A 187 2.58 -9.00 17.35
N THR A 188 2.63 -9.51 18.58
CA THR A 188 2.72 -10.95 18.87
C THR A 188 1.38 -11.50 19.32
N VAL A 189 1.17 -12.81 19.22
CA VAL A 189 -0.07 -13.49 19.66
C VAL A 189 -0.34 -13.18 21.12
N GLU A 190 0.66 -13.32 21.99
CA GLU A 190 0.54 -13.06 23.43
C GLU A 190 0.09 -11.62 23.71
N LYS A 191 0.70 -10.63 23.06
CA LYS A 191 0.40 -9.22 23.28
C LYS A 191 -0.97 -8.83 22.74
N ALA A 192 -1.31 -9.32 21.56
CA ALA A 192 -2.61 -9.08 20.94
C ALA A 192 -3.75 -9.80 21.72
N ALA A 193 -3.45 -10.93 22.37
CA ALA A 193 -4.41 -11.67 23.19
C ALA A 193 -4.93 -10.85 24.38
N SER A 194 -4.22 -9.81 24.81
CA SER A 194 -4.73 -8.88 25.83
C SER A 194 -6.08 -8.25 25.44
N HIS A 195 -6.35 -8.01 24.15
CA HIS A 195 -7.67 -7.53 23.70
C HIS A 195 -8.82 -8.48 24.04
N MET A 196 -8.54 -9.78 24.10
CA MET A 196 -9.55 -10.81 24.38
C MET A 196 -10.05 -10.71 25.82
N LYS A 197 -9.19 -10.26 26.77
CA LYS A 197 -9.59 -9.97 28.15
C LYS A 197 -10.66 -8.87 28.24
N GLY A 198 -10.61 -7.92 27.31
CA GLY A 198 -11.60 -6.86 27.14
C GLY A 198 -12.89 -7.30 26.43
N GLY A 199 -13.03 -8.57 26.05
CA GLY A 199 -14.22 -9.11 25.37
C GLY A 199 -14.16 -9.13 23.85
N ALA A 200 -13.01 -8.84 23.24
CA ALA A 200 -12.81 -9.09 21.81
C ALA A 200 -12.88 -10.59 21.51
N LYS A 201 -13.44 -10.96 20.36
CA LYS A 201 -13.48 -12.37 19.90
C LYS A 201 -12.34 -12.70 18.94
N LYS A 202 -11.91 -11.72 18.16
CA LYS A 202 -10.89 -11.87 17.12
C LYS A 202 -10.01 -10.63 17.07
N VAL A 203 -8.73 -10.80 16.73
CA VAL A 203 -7.77 -9.70 16.56
C VAL A 203 -7.05 -9.84 15.22
N VAL A 204 -7.03 -8.75 14.45
CA VAL A 204 -6.28 -8.61 13.20
C VAL A 204 -5.16 -7.61 13.42
N ILE A 205 -3.93 -8.08 13.47
CA ILE A 205 -2.73 -7.28 13.59
C ILE A 205 -2.42 -6.63 12.23
N SER A 206 -2.32 -5.30 12.19
CA SER A 206 -2.08 -4.54 10.95
C SER A 206 -0.59 -4.42 10.58
N ALA A 207 0.22 -5.39 11.00
CA ALA A 207 1.66 -5.45 10.80
C ALA A 207 2.12 -6.91 10.77
N PRO A 208 3.32 -7.22 10.23
CA PRO A 208 3.89 -8.56 10.33
C PRO A 208 4.00 -9.00 11.79
N SER A 209 3.57 -10.24 12.04
CA SER A 209 3.73 -10.89 13.32
C SER A 209 4.87 -11.90 13.29
N ALA A 210 5.56 -12.05 14.41
CA ALA A 210 6.58 -13.07 14.57
C ALA A 210 5.95 -14.48 14.61
N ASP A 211 4.79 -14.59 15.25
CA ASP A 211 4.16 -15.84 15.70
C ASP A 211 2.69 -16.00 15.24
N ALA A 212 1.97 -14.91 14.93
CA ALA A 212 0.60 -15.02 14.43
C ALA A 212 0.56 -15.49 12.96
N PRO A 213 -0.40 -16.36 12.58
CA PRO A 213 -0.64 -16.71 11.18
C PRO A 213 -0.87 -15.46 10.32
N MET A 214 -0.19 -15.40 9.17
CA MET A 214 -0.28 -14.26 8.25
C MET A 214 -1.15 -14.57 7.05
N PHE A 215 -1.95 -13.59 6.66
CA PHE A 215 -2.82 -13.67 5.49
C PHE A 215 -2.60 -12.51 4.55
N VAL A 216 -2.65 -12.81 3.25
CA VAL A 216 -2.75 -11.83 2.17
C VAL A 216 -3.98 -12.23 1.34
N VAL A 217 -4.91 -11.29 1.21
CA VAL A 217 -6.17 -11.51 0.47
C VAL A 217 -5.87 -11.67 -1.03
N GLY A 218 -6.45 -12.68 -1.65
CA GLY A 218 -6.18 -13.15 -3.02
C GLY A 218 -5.05 -14.18 -3.11
N VAL A 219 -4.34 -14.45 -2.01
CA VAL A 219 -3.18 -15.33 -1.98
C VAL A 219 -3.50 -16.58 -1.17
N ASN A 220 -3.74 -16.43 0.14
CA ASN A 220 -3.89 -17.56 1.07
C ASN A 220 -5.05 -17.40 2.07
N GLU A 221 -5.96 -16.45 1.89
CA GLU A 221 -7.11 -16.21 2.77
C GLU A 221 -8.01 -17.45 2.93
N LYS A 222 -8.10 -18.31 1.90
CA LYS A 222 -8.85 -19.58 1.93
C LYS A 222 -8.28 -20.59 2.95
N THR A 223 -7.07 -20.36 3.47
CA THR A 223 -6.44 -21.20 4.51
C THR A 223 -6.80 -20.78 5.94
N TYR A 224 -7.52 -19.66 6.11
CA TYR A 224 -8.00 -19.22 7.41
C TYR A 224 -8.92 -20.26 8.04
N LYS A 225 -8.73 -20.52 9.34
CA LYS A 225 -9.58 -21.42 10.12
C LYS A 225 -10.30 -20.64 11.21
N PRO A 226 -11.60 -20.93 11.49
CA PRO A 226 -12.37 -20.21 12.50
C PRO A 226 -11.79 -20.28 13.93
N ASN A 227 -10.88 -21.20 14.24
CA ASN A 227 -10.19 -21.27 15.52
C ASN A 227 -8.93 -20.38 15.60
N MET A 228 -8.57 -19.69 14.52
CA MET A 228 -7.51 -18.68 14.52
C MET A 228 -8.09 -17.38 15.04
N ASP A 229 -7.91 -17.12 16.33
CA ASP A 229 -8.45 -15.92 16.99
C ASP A 229 -7.63 -14.68 16.69
N ILE A 230 -6.33 -14.84 16.55
CA ILE A 230 -5.38 -13.76 16.35
C ILE A 230 -4.60 -14.03 15.08
N VAL A 231 -4.70 -13.11 14.13
CA VAL A 231 -4.06 -13.22 12.81
C VAL A 231 -3.38 -11.90 12.45
N SER A 232 -2.47 -11.95 11.48
CA SER A 232 -1.78 -10.77 10.95
C SER A 232 -2.13 -10.58 9.48
N ASN A 233 -2.40 -9.34 9.08
CA ASN A 233 -2.59 -8.96 7.67
C ASN A 233 -1.24 -8.66 6.96
N ALA A 234 -0.16 -9.26 7.45
CA ALA A 234 1.21 -9.07 6.99
C ALA A 234 1.64 -7.59 6.94
N SER A 235 2.56 -7.24 6.01
CA SER A 235 2.93 -5.84 5.72
C SER A 235 2.36 -5.36 4.39
N CYS A 236 2.33 -4.04 4.19
CA CYS A 236 2.03 -3.42 2.89
C CYS A 236 2.91 -3.99 1.74
N THR A 237 4.21 -4.13 1.97
CA THR A 237 5.13 -4.72 0.96
C THR A 237 4.81 -6.19 0.68
N THR A 238 4.43 -6.98 1.70
CA THR A 238 4.05 -8.39 1.49
C THR A 238 2.75 -8.49 0.70
N ASN A 239 1.77 -7.65 1.00
CA ASN A 239 0.51 -7.58 0.24
C ASN A 239 0.72 -7.13 -1.22
N CYS A 240 1.76 -6.33 -1.50
CA CYS A 240 2.13 -5.97 -2.86
C CYS A 240 2.87 -7.11 -3.59
N LEU A 241 3.84 -7.75 -2.93
CA LEU A 241 4.71 -8.75 -3.53
C LEU A 241 4.04 -10.12 -3.70
N ALA A 242 3.25 -10.58 -2.72
CA ALA A 242 2.74 -11.95 -2.72
C ALA A 242 1.79 -12.26 -3.90
N PRO A 243 0.84 -11.38 -4.30
CA PRO A 243 0.02 -11.63 -5.48
C PRO A 243 0.84 -11.72 -6.77
N LEU A 244 1.80 -10.80 -6.95
CA LEU A 244 2.73 -10.82 -8.09
C LEU A 244 3.54 -12.12 -8.13
N ALA A 245 4.12 -12.50 -6.99
CA ALA A 245 4.90 -13.71 -6.87
C ALA A 245 4.06 -14.98 -7.12
N LYS A 246 2.79 -15.00 -6.65
CA LYS A 246 1.85 -16.10 -6.91
C LYS A 246 1.62 -16.31 -8.40
N VAL A 247 1.23 -15.25 -9.13
CA VAL A 247 0.98 -15.32 -10.58
C VAL A 247 2.23 -15.81 -11.32
N VAL A 248 3.37 -15.18 -11.06
CA VAL A 248 4.63 -15.52 -11.74
C VAL A 248 5.07 -16.95 -11.42
N HIS A 249 4.86 -17.40 -10.18
CA HIS A 249 5.22 -18.75 -9.77
C HIS A 249 4.33 -19.82 -10.37
N GLU A 250 3.00 -19.64 -10.35
CA GLU A 250 2.04 -20.60 -10.89
C GLU A 250 2.21 -20.79 -12.41
N GLU A 251 2.51 -19.72 -13.15
CA GLU A 251 2.73 -19.78 -14.59
C GLU A 251 4.12 -20.32 -14.95
N PHE A 252 5.16 -19.65 -14.45
CA PHE A 252 6.52 -19.78 -14.97
C PHE A 252 7.46 -20.52 -14.03
N GLY A 253 7.08 -20.71 -12.77
CA GLY A 253 7.96 -21.22 -11.72
C GLY A 253 9.01 -20.18 -11.34
N ILE A 254 9.16 -19.93 -10.04
CA ILE A 254 10.24 -19.09 -9.49
C ILE A 254 11.27 -20.03 -8.88
N ILE A 255 12.51 -19.92 -9.34
CA ILE A 255 13.67 -20.64 -8.79
C ILE A 255 14.20 -19.87 -7.57
N GLU A 256 14.50 -18.59 -7.76
CA GLU A 256 14.98 -17.68 -6.72
C GLU A 256 14.68 -16.22 -7.13
N GLY A 257 14.66 -15.31 -6.16
CA GLY A 257 14.46 -13.90 -6.43
C GLY A 257 14.90 -12.97 -5.31
N LEU A 258 15.27 -11.76 -5.72
CA LEU A 258 15.63 -10.66 -4.83
C LEU A 258 14.67 -9.49 -5.06
N MET A 259 14.14 -8.98 -3.95
CA MET A 259 13.21 -7.86 -3.96
C MET A 259 13.84 -6.62 -3.33
N THR A 260 13.65 -5.49 -3.99
CA THR A 260 13.87 -4.16 -3.42
C THR A 260 12.54 -3.44 -3.33
N THR A 261 12.22 -2.86 -2.18
CA THR A 261 11.10 -1.91 -2.11
C THR A 261 11.62 -0.49 -1.92
N VAL A 262 11.29 0.38 -2.87
CA VAL A 262 11.48 1.83 -2.71
C VAL A 262 10.23 2.34 -2.02
N HIS A 263 10.39 2.68 -0.74
CA HIS A 263 9.28 2.78 0.19
C HIS A 263 9.14 4.18 0.78
N ALA A 264 7.91 4.70 0.78
CA ALA A 264 7.59 5.98 1.39
C ALA A 264 7.97 6.06 2.87
N THR A 265 8.08 7.29 3.34
CA THR A 265 8.37 7.61 4.75
C THR A 265 7.26 7.08 5.67
N THR A 266 7.64 6.56 6.85
CA THR A 266 6.69 6.09 7.88
C THR A 266 6.91 6.79 9.21
N ALA A 267 5.91 6.73 10.10
CA ALA A 267 5.92 7.41 11.42
C ALA A 267 7.07 6.99 12.36
N THR A 268 7.74 5.87 12.09
CA THR A 268 8.91 5.42 12.86
C THR A 268 10.19 6.20 12.55
N GLN A 269 10.26 6.86 11.38
CA GLN A 269 11.41 7.66 10.97
C GLN A 269 11.37 9.05 11.60
N LYS A 270 12.50 9.77 11.55
CA LYS A 270 12.66 11.07 12.21
C LYS A 270 12.62 12.23 11.22
N THR A 271 12.15 13.39 11.68
CA THR A 271 12.18 14.63 10.90
C THR A 271 13.62 15.15 10.75
N VAL A 272 14.41 15.03 11.82
CA VAL A 272 15.84 15.36 11.90
C VAL A 272 16.61 14.19 12.47
N ASP A 273 17.94 14.19 12.35
CA ASP A 273 18.80 13.14 12.90
C ASP A 273 18.55 12.94 14.41
N GLY A 274 18.30 11.70 14.82
CA GLY A 274 18.02 11.38 16.22
C GLY A 274 18.00 9.87 16.54
N PRO A 275 17.82 9.50 17.81
CA PRO A 275 17.86 8.10 18.25
C PRO A 275 16.75 7.27 17.61
N SER A 276 17.11 6.08 17.12
CA SER A 276 16.18 5.10 16.54
C SER A 276 16.23 3.80 17.33
N ARG A 277 15.04 3.28 17.66
CA ARG A 277 14.88 2.02 18.40
C ARG A 277 15.08 0.79 17.52
N LYS A 278 14.98 0.94 16.19
CA LYS A 278 15.00 -0.19 15.24
C LYS A 278 16.39 -0.43 14.67
N ASP A 279 17.01 0.62 14.16
CA ASP A 279 18.31 0.57 13.49
C ASP A 279 18.91 1.99 13.37
N TRP A 280 20.23 2.11 13.28
CA TRP A 280 20.92 3.41 13.24
C TRP A 280 20.55 4.25 12.02
N ARG A 281 20.36 3.62 10.85
CA ARG A 281 20.06 4.33 9.59
C ARG A 281 18.69 4.98 9.63
N GLY A 282 17.71 4.32 10.26
CA GLY A 282 16.36 4.86 10.47
C GLY A 282 16.29 6.07 11.41
N GLY A 283 17.38 6.39 12.10
CA GLY A 283 17.51 7.61 12.90
C GLY A 283 17.83 8.87 12.10
N ARG A 284 18.20 8.74 10.82
CA ARG A 284 18.52 9.88 9.95
C ARG A 284 17.28 10.63 9.49
N GLY A 285 17.42 11.93 9.22
CA GLY A 285 16.33 12.79 8.73
C GLY A 285 15.65 12.23 7.48
N ALA A 286 14.37 11.90 7.59
CA ALA A 286 13.62 11.13 6.59
C ALA A 286 13.43 11.87 5.27
N ALA A 287 13.24 13.19 5.32
CA ALA A 287 12.98 14.00 4.13
C ALA A 287 14.26 14.34 3.33
N GLN A 288 15.45 13.98 3.84
CA GLN A 288 16.74 14.40 3.31
C GLN A 288 17.59 13.24 2.77
N ASN A 289 17.14 11.99 2.98
CA ASN A 289 17.98 10.82 2.75
C ASN A 289 17.24 9.72 1.98
N ILE A 290 18.01 8.96 1.19
CA ILE A 290 17.67 7.60 0.79
C ILE A 290 18.23 6.68 1.88
N ILE A 291 17.37 5.98 2.62
CA ILE A 291 17.78 5.23 3.81
C ILE A 291 17.63 3.73 3.55
N PRO A 292 18.73 2.97 3.40
CA PRO A 292 18.65 1.52 3.32
C PRO A 292 18.11 0.93 4.63
N SER A 293 17.15 0.02 4.54
CA SER A 293 16.49 -0.62 5.67
C SER A 293 16.26 -2.11 5.38
N SER A 294 16.29 -2.94 6.43
CA SER A 294 15.90 -4.34 6.33
C SER A 294 14.37 -4.47 6.24
N THR A 295 13.91 -5.46 5.47
CA THR A 295 12.49 -5.82 5.38
C THR A 295 12.35 -7.34 5.45
N GLY A 296 11.38 -7.81 6.24
CA GLY A 296 10.99 -9.21 6.29
C GLY A 296 9.98 -9.59 5.20
N ALA A 297 9.54 -8.66 4.35
CA ALA A 297 8.41 -8.87 3.46
C ALA A 297 8.62 -10.01 2.45
N ALA A 298 9.79 -10.08 1.81
CA ALA A 298 10.11 -11.16 0.88
C ALA A 298 10.15 -12.54 1.58
N LYS A 299 10.70 -12.60 2.81
CA LYS A 299 10.66 -13.81 3.63
C LYS A 299 9.24 -14.18 4.07
N ALA A 300 8.39 -13.17 4.34
CA ALA A 300 6.99 -13.36 4.69
C ALA A 300 6.15 -13.91 3.53
N VAL A 301 6.57 -13.70 2.26
CA VAL A 301 5.96 -14.39 1.11
C VAL A 301 6.05 -15.90 1.28
N GLY A 302 7.19 -16.43 1.75
CA GLY A 302 7.35 -17.86 2.03
C GLY A 302 6.43 -18.40 3.13
N LYS A 303 5.87 -17.53 3.99
CA LYS A 303 4.86 -17.93 4.99
C LYS A 303 3.44 -17.99 4.41
N VAL A 304 3.13 -17.16 3.42
CA VAL A 304 1.80 -17.13 2.77
C VAL A 304 1.72 -17.98 1.50
N LEU A 305 2.87 -18.26 0.88
CA LEU A 305 3.08 -19.14 -0.27
C LEU A 305 4.24 -20.11 0.08
N PRO A 306 3.96 -21.23 0.77
CA PRO A 306 4.98 -22.16 1.26
C PRO A 306 5.95 -22.67 0.19
N GLU A 307 5.51 -22.81 -1.06
CA GLU A 307 6.29 -23.21 -2.23
C GLU A 307 7.39 -22.19 -2.63
N LEU A 308 7.29 -20.97 -2.12
CA LEU A 308 8.29 -19.90 -2.27
C LEU A 308 9.17 -19.72 -1.02
N ASN A 309 9.00 -20.56 0.01
CA ASN A 309 9.81 -20.47 1.21
C ASN A 309 11.30 -20.68 0.91
N GLY A 310 12.13 -19.75 1.37
CA GLY A 310 13.58 -19.75 1.11
C GLY A 310 14.00 -19.25 -0.28
N LYS A 311 13.06 -19.05 -1.23
CA LYS A 311 13.38 -18.60 -2.59
C LYS A 311 13.46 -17.08 -2.74
N LEU A 312 12.77 -16.34 -1.86
CA LEU A 312 12.68 -14.89 -1.92
C LEU A 312 13.28 -14.22 -0.68
N THR A 313 14.15 -13.25 -0.90
CA THR A 313 14.61 -12.32 0.14
C THR A 313 14.73 -10.91 -0.44
N GLY A 314 15.03 -9.91 0.39
CA GLY A 314 15.06 -8.54 -0.10
C GLY A 314 15.41 -7.48 0.93
N MET A 315 15.39 -6.25 0.45
CA MET A 315 15.72 -5.05 1.24
C MET A 315 14.75 -3.91 0.89
N ALA A 316 14.86 -2.79 1.62
CA ALA A 316 14.10 -1.58 1.36
C ALA A 316 15.00 -0.34 1.29
N PHE A 317 14.64 0.62 0.46
CA PHE A 317 15.12 1.99 0.54
C PHE A 317 13.98 2.90 0.96
N ARG A 318 14.08 3.56 2.11
CA ARG A 318 13.13 4.61 2.48
C ARG A 318 13.49 5.89 1.75
N VAL A 319 12.49 6.53 1.14
CA VAL A 319 12.68 7.74 0.35
C VAL A 319 11.76 8.89 0.79
N PRO A 320 12.08 10.16 0.46
CA PRO A 320 11.31 11.35 0.84
C PRO A 320 9.94 11.51 0.16
N THR A 321 9.14 10.44 0.08
CA THR A 321 7.75 10.50 -0.38
C THR A 321 6.79 10.29 0.80
N PRO A 322 5.67 11.04 0.87
CA PRO A 322 4.76 10.98 2.01
C PRO A 322 3.90 9.70 2.03
N ASN A 323 3.66 9.10 0.86
CA ASN A 323 2.98 7.82 0.68
C ASN A 323 3.31 7.26 -0.71
N VAL A 324 2.82 6.05 -0.99
CA VAL A 324 3.08 5.25 -2.17
C VAL A 324 4.51 4.71 -2.21
N SER A 325 4.60 3.41 -2.42
CA SER A 325 5.84 2.65 -2.49
C SER A 325 5.79 1.77 -3.72
N VAL A 326 6.94 1.31 -4.18
CA VAL A 326 7.06 0.36 -5.29
C VAL A 326 7.88 -0.85 -4.87
N VAL A 327 7.54 -2.00 -5.45
CA VAL A 327 8.29 -3.24 -5.36
C VAL A 327 8.98 -3.47 -6.69
N ASP A 328 10.28 -3.71 -6.63
CA ASP A 328 11.12 -4.20 -7.71
C ASP A 328 11.49 -5.65 -7.38
N LEU A 329 11.00 -6.59 -8.19
CA LEU A 329 11.27 -8.02 -8.05
C LEU A 329 12.12 -8.48 -9.23
N THR A 330 13.37 -8.81 -8.96
CA THR A 330 14.20 -9.56 -9.91
C THR A 330 14.14 -11.04 -9.55
N CYS A 331 13.67 -11.88 -10.46
CA CYS A 331 13.57 -13.32 -10.22
C CYS A 331 14.02 -14.13 -11.43
N ARG A 332 14.52 -15.34 -11.15
CA ARG A 332 14.89 -16.33 -12.17
C ARG A 332 13.75 -17.33 -12.32
N LEU A 333 13.27 -17.49 -13.54
CA LEU A 333 12.14 -18.36 -13.87
C LEU A 333 12.61 -19.76 -14.24
N GLU A 334 11.77 -20.76 -13.95
CA GLU A 334 12.01 -22.14 -14.36
C GLU A 334 11.66 -22.34 -15.85
N LYS A 335 10.50 -21.85 -16.26
CA LYS A 335 10.07 -21.81 -17.66
C LYS A 335 10.46 -20.49 -18.28
N SER A 336 11.12 -20.51 -19.43
CA SER A 336 11.41 -19.30 -20.19
C SER A 336 10.12 -18.61 -20.64
N ALA A 337 10.05 -17.31 -20.41
CA ALA A 337 8.92 -16.47 -20.79
C ALA A 337 9.44 -15.18 -21.45
N SER A 338 8.73 -14.70 -22.47
CA SER A 338 8.95 -13.34 -22.97
C SER A 338 8.32 -12.32 -22.02
N TYR A 339 8.73 -11.05 -22.15
CA TYR A 339 8.12 -9.97 -21.37
C TYR A 339 6.61 -9.82 -21.66
N GLU A 340 6.18 -10.10 -22.89
CA GLU A 340 4.76 -10.07 -23.27
C GLU A 340 3.97 -11.19 -22.58
N ASP A 341 4.55 -12.38 -22.46
CA ASP A 341 3.91 -13.50 -21.73
C ASP A 341 3.68 -13.14 -20.26
N VAL A 342 4.69 -12.53 -19.62
CA VAL A 342 4.59 -12.09 -18.22
C VAL A 342 3.52 -11.02 -18.05
N LYS A 343 3.47 -10.01 -18.94
CA LYS A 343 2.42 -8.99 -18.91
C LYS A 343 1.03 -9.58 -19.10
N ALA A 344 0.88 -10.56 -20.00
CA ALA A 344 -0.38 -11.23 -20.24
C ALA A 344 -0.87 -12.00 -19.01
N ALA A 345 0.02 -12.70 -18.30
CA ALA A 345 -0.30 -13.41 -17.07
C ALA A 345 -0.75 -12.48 -15.92
N ILE A 346 -0.19 -11.27 -15.84
CA ILE A 346 -0.49 -10.30 -14.77
C ILE A 346 -1.79 -9.51 -15.01
N LYS A 347 -2.22 -9.38 -16.27
CA LYS A 347 -3.36 -8.56 -16.68
C LYS A 347 -4.70 -9.15 -16.24
#